data_AF-A0A9R1B8E0-F1
#
_entry.id   AF-A0A9R1B8E0-F1
#
_cell.length_a   1.000
_cell.length_b   1.000
_cell.length_c   1.000
_cell.angle_alpha   90.00
_cell.angle_beta   90.00
_cell.angle_gamma   90.00
#
_symmetry.space_group_name_H-M   'P 1'
#
loop_
_entity.id
_entity.type
_entity.pdbx_description
1 polymer ?
#
loop_
_entity_poly.entity_id
_entity_poly.type
_entity_poly.pdbx_seq_one_letter_code
_entity_poly.pdbx_strand_id
1 'polypeptide(L)'
;MIVTLNCFQALAILMEYVNKDDSNIRIGAILGLGIAYAGSQKDELRVQLSAILGDPQATLEVLVFTAVALGLVFVGSCNEEIAQSIIFFLMERSEAELAEPIIRLLPVALGLLYLGKQESVEATAEVSKTFDEKIRKYCDVTLMSLAYAGTGNVLKVQKLLGICSQHLEKGETHQGPAVLGIALIAMSEELGAEMAVRSLERLLQYGEQNIRRAVPLALGILCISNPKVNVMDTLSRLSHDADADVSMAAIISLGLIGAGTNNARIAGMLRNLSSYYYKEAAHLFCVRIAQGLVHLGKGLLTLSPYHSDRFLLSPMALGGIVTVLHACLDMKSTILGKYHYILYIIVLAMQPRMLLTVDEDLKPLPVPVRVGQAVDVVGQAGRPKTITGFQTHTTPVLLAAGERAELATDKYIPLTSTLEGFVILKKNPEYHEE
;
A
#
# COMPACT_ATOMS: atom_id res chain seq x y z
N MET A 1 9.04 -11.62 8.49
CA MET A 1 9.50 -12.85 9.18
C MET A 1 9.06 -12.96 10.65
N ILE A 2 8.68 -11.89 11.35
CA ILE A 2 8.25 -11.98 12.78
C ILE A 2 6.75 -12.34 12.93
N VAL A 3 5.92 -12.18 11.90
CA VAL A 3 4.50 -12.55 11.96
C VAL A 3 4.27 -14.06 11.84
N THR A 4 5.21 -14.82 11.26
CA THR A 4 5.00 -16.24 10.91
C THR A 4 5.10 -17.21 12.08
N LEU A 5 5.69 -16.82 13.22
CA LEU A 5 5.99 -17.79 14.30
C LEU A 5 4.78 -18.14 15.21
N ASN A 6 3.71 -17.33 15.22
CA ASN A 6 2.51 -17.58 16.05
C ASN A 6 1.20 -17.79 15.26
N CYS A 7 1.25 -17.87 13.92
CA CYS A 7 0.04 -17.94 13.10
C CYS A 7 -0.84 -19.17 13.39
N PHE A 8 -0.26 -20.32 13.78
CA PHE A 8 -1.04 -21.54 14.06
C PHE A 8 -2.12 -21.36 15.13
N GLN A 9 -1.86 -20.53 16.15
CA GLN A 9 -2.84 -20.25 17.19
C GLN A 9 -3.95 -19.31 16.71
N ALA A 10 -3.63 -18.40 15.77
CA ALA A 10 -4.61 -17.49 15.18
C ALA A 10 -5.62 -18.23 14.29
N LEU A 11 -5.20 -19.24 13.53
CA LEU A 11 -6.10 -20.05 12.70
C LEU A 11 -7.10 -20.83 13.55
N ALA A 12 -6.63 -21.50 14.60
CA ALA A 12 -7.50 -22.25 15.50
C ALA A 12 -8.56 -21.36 16.16
N ILE A 13 -8.15 -20.17 16.64
CA ILE A 13 -9.07 -19.23 17.29
C ILE A 13 -10.06 -18.66 16.28
N LEU A 14 -9.58 -18.16 15.14
CA LEU A 14 -10.43 -17.45 14.18
C LEU A 14 -11.43 -18.37 13.47
N MET A 15 -11.09 -19.65 13.26
CA MET A 15 -12.02 -20.64 12.70
C MET A 15 -13.27 -20.83 13.56
N GLU A 16 -13.19 -20.69 14.88
CA GLU A 16 -14.37 -20.76 15.75
C GLU A 16 -15.33 -19.57 15.57
N TYR A 17 -14.82 -18.43 15.09
CA TYR A 17 -15.62 -17.21 14.89
C TYR A 17 -16.19 -17.08 13.46
N VAL A 18 -15.65 -17.83 12.50
CA VAL A 18 -16.16 -17.84 11.11
C VAL A 18 -17.59 -18.40 11.04
N ASN A 19 -17.92 -19.37 11.90
CA ASN A 19 -19.23 -20.02 11.92
C ASN A 19 -20.29 -19.32 12.80
N LYS A 20 -19.96 -18.17 13.42
CA LYS A 20 -20.93 -17.45 14.27
C LYS A 20 -21.95 -16.68 13.43
N ASP A 21 -23.15 -16.52 13.99
CA ASP A 21 -24.31 -15.89 13.32
C ASP A 21 -24.17 -14.37 13.11
N ASP A 22 -23.33 -13.71 13.90
CA ASP A 22 -23.09 -12.27 13.78
C ASP A 22 -22.21 -11.93 12.56
N SER A 23 -22.78 -11.23 11.57
CA SER A 23 -22.10 -10.82 10.34
C SER A 23 -20.83 -10.00 10.60
N ASN A 24 -20.84 -9.08 11.57
CA ASN A 24 -19.65 -8.25 11.88
C ASN A 24 -18.50 -9.07 12.48
N ILE A 25 -18.82 -10.06 13.31
CA ILE A 25 -17.82 -10.96 13.92
C ILE A 25 -17.22 -11.86 12.84
N ARG A 26 -18.07 -12.37 11.93
CA ARG A 26 -17.65 -13.17 10.78
C ARG A 26 -16.71 -12.39 9.86
N ILE A 27 -17.06 -11.15 9.51
CA ILE A 27 -16.20 -10.27 8.69
C ILE A 27 -14.86 -10.01 9.39
N GLY A 28 -14.88 -9.70 10.69
CA GLY A 28 -13.66 -9.49 11.48
C GLY A 28 -12.75 -10.72 11.51
N ALA A 29 -13.33 -11.91 11.64
CA ALA A 29 -12.58 -13.16 11.63
C ALA A 29 -11.94 -13.45 10.26
N ILE A 30 -12.70 -13.27 9.18
CA ILE A 30 -12.22 -13.47 7.79
C ILE A 30 -11.11 -12.48 7.46
N LEU A 31 -11.29 -11.20 7.80
CA LEU A 31 -10.27 -10.18 7.54
C LEU A 31 -9.02 -10.43 8.38
N GLY A 32 -9.18 -10.83 9.65
CA GLY A 32 -8.07 -11.21 10.52
C GLY A 32 -7.28 -12.40 9.98
N LEU A 33 -7.96 -13.42 9.45
CA LEU A 33 -7.32 -14.55 8.77
C LEU A 33 -6.57 -14.09 7.52
N GLY A 34 -7.19 -13.23 6.70
CA GLY A 34 -6.58 -12.66 5.51
C GLY A 34 -5.30 -11.87 5.80
N ILE A 35 -5.30 -11.08 6.88
CA ILE A 35 -4.13 -10.30 7.32
C ILE A 35 -3.04 -11.21 7.91
N ALA A 36 -3.41 -12.18 8.76
CA ALA A 36 -2.45 -13.06 9.42
C ALA A 36 -1.75 -14.03 8.44
N TYR A 37 -2.47 -14.48 7.42
CA TYR A 37 -1.98 -15.43 6.42
C TYR A 37 -1.64 -14.81 5.07
N ALA A 38 -1.55 -13.49 5.02
CA ALA A 38 -1.18 -12.77 3.82
C ALA A 38 0.14 -13.34 3.26
N GLY A 39 0.09 -13.88 2.03
CA GLY A 39 1.26 -14.35 1.30
C GLY A 39 1.78 -15.73 1.74
N SER A 40 1.08 -16.40 2.66
CA SER A 40 1.47 -17.74 3.15
C SER A 40 1.07 -18.87 2.20
N GLN A 41 0.19 -18.60 1.21
CA GLN A 41 -0.27 -19.56 0.19
C GLN A 41 -0.72 -20.92 0.74
N LYS A 42 -1.44 -20.94 1.88
CA LYS A 42 -1.93 -22.19 2.48
C LYS A 42 -3.20 -22.70 1.81
N ASP A 43 -3.19 -23.94 1.36
CA ASP A 43 -4.34 -24.59 0.71
C ASP A 43 -5.53 -24.84 1.65
N GLU A 44 -5.30 -25.05 2.95
CA GLU A 44 -6.38 -25.22 3.94
C GLU A 44 -7.31 -24.00 3.99
N LEU A 45 -6.74 -22.80 3.92
CA LEU A 45 -7.49 -21.54 3.92
C LEU A 45 -8.24 -21.32 2.60
N ARG A 46 -7.68 -21.80 1.49
CA ARG A 46 -8.34 -21.74 0.19
C ARG A 46 -9.64 -22.53 0.20
N VAL A 47 -9.61 -23.79 0.63
CA VAL A 47 -10.80 -24.65 0.64
C VAL A 47 -11.89 -24.06 1.53
N GLN A 48 -11.52 -23.54 2.71
CA GLN A 48 -12.48 -22.96 3.66
C GLN A 48 -13.07 -21.63 3.17
N LEU A 49 -12.25 -20.72 2.66
CA LEU A 49 -12.74 -19.42 2.17
C LEU A 49 -13.52 -19.57 0.86
N SER A 50 -13.15 -20.51 -0.02
CA SER A 50 -13.95 -20.85 -1.20
C SER A 50 -15.30 -21.47 -0.82
N ALA A 51 -15.38 -22.27 0.25
CA ALA A 51 -16.66 -22.78 0.75
C ALA A 51 -17.60 -21.66 1.23
N ILE A 52 -17.05 -20.62 1.88
CA ILE A 52 -17.82 -19.44 2.32
C ILE A 52 -18.29 -18.61 1.12
N LEU A 53 -17.48 -18.52 0.06
CA LEU A 53 -17.86 -17.81 -1.16
C LEU A 53 -19.02 -18.48 -1.89
N GLY A 54 -19.13 -19.81 -1.77
CA GLY A 54 -20.22 -20.60 -2.34
C GLY A 54 -21.50 -20.67 -1.49
N ASP A 55 -21.54 -20.05 -0.32
CA ASP A 55 -22.72 -20.06 0.54
C ASP A 55 -23.75 -18.99 0.13
N PRO A 56 -24.93 -19.37 -0.40
CA PRO A 56 -25.95 -18.42 -0.86
C PRO A 56 -26.66 -17.68 0.29
N GLN A 57 -26.49 -18.10 1.55
CA GLN A 57 -27.11 -17.45 2.72
C GLN A 57 -26.28 -16.29 3.29
N ALA A 58 -25.05 -16.10 2.82
CA ALA A 58 -24.17 -15.05 3.32
C ALA A 58 -24.56 -13.65 2.81
N THR A 59 -24.37 -12.63 3.65
CA THR A 59 -24.56 -11.24 3.23
C THR A 59 -23.50 -10.83 2.19
N LEU A 60 -23.87 -9.93 1.27
CA LEU A 60 -22.97 -9.41 0.23
C LEU A 60 -21.64 -8.89 0.79
N GLU A 61 -21.70 -8.24 1.96
CA GLU A 61 -20.53 -7.72 2.68
C GLU A 61 -19.54 -8.85 3.02
N VAL A 62 -20.01 -9.96 3.62
CA VAL A 62 -19.17 -11.11 4.01
C VAL A 62 -18.49 -11.71 2.78
N LEU A 63 -19.20 -11.84 1.66
CA LEU A 63 -18.67 -12.42 0.43
C LEU A 63 -17.56 -11.56 -0.17
N VAL A 64 -17.72 -10.24 -0.21
CA VAL A 64 -16.68 -9.33 -0.72
C VAL A 64 -15.45 -9.33 0.19
N PHE A 65 -15.61 -9.31 1.51
CA PHE A 65 -14.45 -9.39 2.42
C PHE A 65 -13.76 -10.76 2.36
N THR A 66 -14.50 -11.84 2.08
CA THR A 66 -13.94 -13.17 1.81
C THR A 66 -13.09 -13.17 0.54
N ALA A 67 -13.58 -12.55 -0.54
CA ALA A 67 -12.83 -12.41 -1.78
C ALA A 67 -11.55 -11.57 -1.59
N VAL A 68 -11.64 -10.45 -0.87
CA VAL A 68 -10.46 -9.62 -0.55
C VAL A 68 -9.46 -10.39 0.32
N ALA A 69 -9.92 -11.13 1.33
CA ALA A 69 -9.05 -11.96 2.17
C ALA A 69 -8.36 -13.04 1.35
N LEU A 70 -9.08 -13.71 0.43
CA LEU A 70 -8.49 -14.66 -0.52
C LEU A 70 -7.43 -14.00 -1.40
N GLY A 71 -7.74 -12.82 -1.94
CA GLY A 71 -6.78 -12.02 -2.72
C GLY A 71 -5.52 -11.67 -1.93
N LEU A 72 -5.66 -11.32 -0.65
CA LEU A 72 -4.54 -11.02 0.26
C LEU A 72 -3.73 -12.26 0.69
N VAL A 73 -4.35 -13.44 0.84
CA VAL A 73 -3.61 -14.68 1.15
C VAL A 73 -2.80 -15.16 -0.06
N PHE A 74 -3.34 -14.98 -1.27
CA PHE A 74 -2.81 -15.53 -2.52
C PHE A 74 -2.18 -14.47 -3.45
N VAL A 75 -1.69 -13.36 -2.91
CA VAL A 75 -1.06 -12.28 -3.70
C VAL A 75 0.09 -12.85 -4.55
N GLY A 76 0.05 -12.61 -5.85
CA GLY A 76 1.09 -13.03 -6.82
C GLY A 76 1.17 -14.53 -7.10
N SER A 77 0.30 -15.37 -6.51
CA SER A 77 0.32 -16.81 -6.76
C SER A 77 -0.28 -17.21 -8.12
N CYS A 78 -1.16 -16.37 -8.70
CA CYS A 78 -1.88 -16.66 -9.96
C CYS A 78 -2.61 -18.00 -9.94
N ASN A 79 -3.41 -18.24 -8.90
CA ASN A 79 -4.20 -19.46 -8.80
C ASN A 79 -5.49 -19.35 -9.61
N GLU A 80 -5.60 -20.15 -10.68
CA GLU A 80 -6.71 -20.07 -11.64
C GLU A 80 -8.05 -20.42 -11.00
N GLU A 81 -8.11 -21.37 -10.07
CA GLU A 81 -9.38 -21.76 -9.44
C GLU A 81 -9.96 -20.65 -8.55
N ILE A 82 -9.10 -19.89 -7.86
CA ILE A 82 -9.55 -18.74 -7.05
C ILE A 82 -10.01 -17.61 -7.97
N ALA A 83 -9.26 -17.35 -9.04
CA ALA A 83 -9.65 -16.37 -10.05
C ALA A 83 -11.02 -16.74 -10.68
N GLN A 84 -11.21 -18.00 -11.07
CA GLN A 84 -12.48 -18.50 -11.59
C GLN A 84 -13.61 -18.40 -10.58
N SER A 85 -13.36 -18.72 -9.31
CA SER A 85 -14.36 -18.59 -8.24
C SER A 85 -14.81 -17.13 -8.05
N ILE A 86 -13.86 -16.19 -8.09
CA ILE A 86 -14.14 -14.74 -8.00
C ILE A 86 -14.87 -14.25 -9.27
N ILE A 87 -14.46 -14.71 -10.45
CA ILE A 87 -15.10 -14.35 -11.73
C ILE A 87 -16.54 -14.86 -11.77
N PHE A 88 -16.76 -16.12 -11.37
CA PHE A 88 -18.09 -16.71 -11.28
C PHE A 88 -18.98 -15.93 -10.30
N PHE A 89 -18.45 -15.61 -9.12
CA PHE A 89 -19.13 -14.76 -8.14
C PHE A 89 -19.48 -13.38 -8.71
N LEU A 90 -18.64 -12.82 -9.60
CA LEU A 90 -18.90 -11.53 -10.25
C LEU A 90 -19.98 -11.64 -11.34
N MET A 91 -20.07 -12.78 -12.04
CA MET A 91 -21.07 -13.03 -13.10
C MET A 91 -22.48 -13.28 -12.57
N GLU A 92 -22.63 -13.84 -11.36
CA GLU A 92 -23.95 -14.16 -10.79
C GLU A 92 -24.72 -12.94 -10.26
N ARG A 93 -24.13 -11.73 -10.29
CA ARG A 93 -24.67 -10.55 -9.59
C ARG A 93 -25.55 -9.69 -10.48
N SER A 94 -26.55 -9.05 -9.86
CA SER A 94 -27.55 -8.21 -10.54
C SER A 94 -27.14 -6.72 -10.58
N GLU A 95 -27.68 -5.96 -11.55
CA GLU A 95 -27.37 -4.52 -11.75
C GLU A 95 -27.58 -3.63 -10.52
N ALA A 96 -28.47 -4.04 -9.60
CA ALA A 96 -28.74 -3.32 -8.36
C ALA A 96 -27.64 -3.52 -7.30
N GLU A 97 -27.11 -4.75 -7.20
CA GLU A 97 -25.97 -5.04 -6.32
C GLU A 97 -24.71 -4.36 -6.88
N LEU A 98 -24.54 -4.34 -8.21
CA LEU A 98 -23.45 -3.69 -8.96
C LEU A 98 -23.30 -2.17 -8.68
N ALA A 99 -24.35 -1.51 -8.17
CA ALA A 99 -24.31 -0.10 -7.79
C ALA A 99 -23.67 0.14 -6.40
N GLU A 100 -23.52 -0.90 -5.57
CA GLU A 100 -22.96 -0.74 -4.24
C GLU A 100 -21.44 -0.45 -4.28
N PRO A 101 -20.95 0.47 -3.42
CA PRO A 101 -19.56 0.90 -3.40
C PRO A 101 -18.58 -0.24 -3.03
N ILE A 102 -19.08 -1.28 -2.37
CA ILE A 102 -18.31 -2.44 -1.87
C ILE A 102 -17.83 -3.31 -3.02
N ILE A 103 -18.60 -3.40 -4.12
CA ILE A 103 -18.25 -4.23 -5.28
C ILE A 103 -16.97 -3.73 -5.95
N ARG A 104 -16.57 -2.48 -5.76
CA ARG A 104 -15.28 -1.96 -6.23
C ARG A 104 -14.06 -2.67 -5.63
N LEU A 105 -14.22 -3.33 -4.49
CA LEU A 105 -13.16 -4.11 -3.84
C LEU A 105 -12.98 -5.51 -4.47
N LEU A 106 -13.98 -6.00 -5.21
CA LEU A 106 -13.92 -7.33 -5.82
C LEU A 106 -12.97 -7.39 -7.04
N PRO A 107 -12.96 -6.41 -7.97
CA PRO A 107 -11.93 -6.31 -9.00
C PRO A 107 -10.52 -6.14 -8.42
N VAL A 108 -10.40 -5.46 -7.27
CA VAL A 108 -9.13 -5.32 -6.56
C VAL A 108 -8.69 -6.69 -6.04
N ALA A 109 -9.58 -7.48 -5.44
CA ALA A 109 -9.27 -8.83 -4.99
C ALA A 109 -8.76 -9.72 -6.14
N LEU A 110 -9.39 -9.65 -7.32
CA LEU A 110 -8.91 -10.33 -8.52
C LEU A 110 -7.53 -9.81 -8.93
N GLY A 111 -7.33 -8.49 -8.99
CA GLY A 111 -6.05 -7.88 -9.35
C GLY A 111 -4.91 -8.20 -8.37
N LEU A 112 -5.19 -8.37 -7.08
CA LEU A 112 -4.19 -8.78 -6.08
C LEU A 112 -3.60 -10.17 -6.38
N LEU A 113 -4.39 -11.10 -6.94
CA LEU A 113 -3.91 -12.43 -7.33
C LEU A 113 -2.83 -12.36 -8.42
N TYR A 114 -2.90 -11.34 -9.27
CA TYR A 114 -2.02 -11.14 -10.43
C TYR A 114 -0.92 -10.09 -10.20
N LEU A 115 -0.76 -9.60 -8.96
CA LEU A 115 0.23 -8.58 -8.66
C LEU A 115 1.65 -9.02 -9.08
N GLY A 116 2.29 -8.23 -9.94
CA GLY A 116 3.67 -8.46 -10.41
C GLY A 116 3.84 -9.55 -11.48
N LYS A 117 2.76 -10.15 -12.00
CA LYS A 117 2.82 -11.13 -13.09
C LYS A 117 2.27 -10.54 -14.39
N GLN A 118 3.15 -10.24 -15.34
CA GLN A 118 2.79 -9.54 -16.57
C GLN A 118 2.10 -10.45 -17.61
N GLU A 119 2.50 -11.72 -17.70
CA GLU A 119 2.11 -12.63 -18.80
C GLU A 119 0.72 -13.25 -18.64
N SER A 120 0.33 -13.61 -17.41
CA SER A 120 -0.95 -14.28 -17.12
C SER A 120 -2.17 -13.34 -17.08
N VAL A 121 -1.92 -12.04 -17.21
CA VAL A 121 -2.97 -11.02 -17.08
C VAL A 121 -3.74 -10.85 -18.38
N GLU A 122 -3.12 -11.10 -19.53
CA GLU A 122 -3.81 -10.93 -20.83
C GLU A 122 -4.95 -11.95 -21.01
N ALA A 123 -4.73 -13.21 -20.62
CA ALA A 123 -5.79 -14.23 -20.63
C ALA A 123 -6.95 -13.86 -19.70
N THR A 124 -6.64 -13.33 -18.52
CA THR A 124 -7.67 -12.94 -17.54
C THR A 124 -8.38 -11.64 -17.94
N ALA A 125 -7.68 -10.73 -18.62
CA ALA A 125 -8.26 -9.53 -19.21
C ALA A 125 -9.24 -9.88 -20.34
N GLU A 126 -8.99 -10.95 -21.10
CA GLU A 126 -9.94 -11.48 -22.08
C GLU A 126 -11.19 -12.06 -21.45
N VAL A 127 -11.05 -12.87 -20.38
CA VAL A 127 -12.20 -13.35 -19.61
C VAL A 127 -12.96 -12.18 -18.98
N SER A 128 -12.27 -11.11 -18.60
CA SER A 128 -12.92 -9.91 -18.05
C SER A 128 -13.75 -9.14 -19.07
N LYS A 129 -13.66 -9.46 -20.37
CA LYS A 129 -14.49 -8.81 -21.40
C LYS A 129 -15.94 -9.30 -21.41
N THR A 130 -16.24 -10.42 -20.75
CA THR A 130 -17.60 -10.97 -20.66
C THR A 130 -18.46 -10.29 -19.60
N PHE A 131 -17.89 -9.38 -18.81
CA PHE A 131 -18.62 -8.60 -17.81
C PHE A 131 -19.44 -7.46 -18.43
N ASP A 132 -20.42 -6.96 -17.67
CA ASP A 132 -21.20 -5.76 -18.01
C ASP A 132 -20.31 -4.54 -18.30
N GLU A 133 -20.74 -3.71 -19.24
CA GLU A 133 -19.92 -2.68 -19.90
C GLU A 133 -19.26 -1.68 -18.92
N LYS A 134 -19.95 -1.35 -17.83
CA LYS A 134 -19.42 -0.48 -16.75
C LYS A 134 -18.36 -1.21 -15.95
N ILE A 135 -18.68 -2.35 -15.31
CA ILE A 135 -17.71 -3.02 -14.43
C ILE A 135 -16.51 -3.54 -15.22
N ARG A 136 -16.72 -3.95 -16.48
CA ARG A 136 -15.66 -4.39 -17.39
C ARG A 136 -14.51 -3.39 -17.48
N LYS A 137 -14.79 -2.11 -17.73
CA LYS A 137 -13.76 -1.07 -17.82
C LYS A 137 -13.04 -0.87 -16.47
N TYR A 138 -13.75 -1.00 -15.35
CA TYR A 138 -13.16 -0.93 -14.01
C TYR A 138 -12.20 -2.10 -13.75
N CYS A 139 -12.65 -3.32 -14.04
CA CYS A 139 -11.87 -4.55 -13.90
C CYS A 139 -10.65 -4.55 -14.78
N ASP A 140 -10.79 -4.18 -16.05
CA ASP A 140 -9.68 -4.14 -17.00
C ASP A 140 -8.59 -3.16 -16.53
N VAL A 141 -8.98 -1.94 -16.16
CA VAL A 141 -8.02 -0.92 -15.66
C VAL A 141 -7.36 -1.36 -14.34
N THR A 142 -8.10 -1.98 -13.42
CA THR A 142 -7.56 -2.44 -12.12
C THR A 142 -6.65 -3.65 -12.26
N LEU A 143 -6.98 -4.60 -13.13
CA LEU A 143 -6.11 -5.73 -13.46
C LEU A 143 -4.82 -5.23 -14.12
N MET A 144 -4.95 -4.34 -15.10
CA MET A 144 -3.81 -3.76 -15.79
C MET A 144 -2.93 -2.91 -14.86
N SER A 145 -3.49 -2.19 -13.89
CA SER A 145 -2.69 -1.41 -12.95
C SER A 145 -1.91 -2.28 -11.95
N LEU A 146 -2.51 -3.37 -11.48
CA LEU A 146 -1.89 -4.26 -10.49
C LEU A 146 -0.89 -5.24 -11.12
N ALA A 147 -1.17 -5.71 -12.32
CA ALA A 147 -0.25 -6.54 -13.10
C ALA A 147 1.09 -5.87 -13.39
N TYR A 148 1.04 -4.59 -13.75
CA TYR A 148 2.21 -3.79 -14.14
C TYR A 148 2.74 -2.93 -12.99
N ALA A 149 2.31 -3.20 -11.75
CA ALA A 149 2.79 -2.47 -10.58
C ALA A 149 4.32 -2.61 -10.44
N GLY A 150 5.02 -1.48 -10.33
CA GLY A 150 6.47 -1.46 -10.15
C GLY A 150 7.32 -1.80 -11.39
N THR A 151 6.73 -1.93 -12.58
CA THR A 151 7.49 -2.31 -13.79
C THR A 151 8.00 -1.10 -14.60
N GLY A 152 7.57 0.12 -14.28
CA GLY A 152 8.00 1.34 -14.98
C GLY A 152 7.63 1.40 -16.48
N ASN A 153 6.68 0.59 -16.96
CA ASN A 153 6.42 0.51 -18.39
C ASN A 153 5.66 1.75 -18.92
N VAL A 154 6.37 2.62 -19.62
CA VAL A 154 5.86 3.89 -20.15
C VAL A 154 4.69 3.69 -21.12
N LEU A 155 4.67 2.62 -21.92
CA LEU A 155 3.59 2.39 -22.89
C LEU A 155 2.25 2.15 -22.19
N LYS A 156 2.25 1.45 -21.05
CA LYS A 156 1.04 1.19 -20.27
C LYS A 156 0.60 2.45 -19.53
N VAL A 157 1.54 3.24 -19.01
CA VAL A 157 1.26 4.57 -18.44
C VAL A 157 0.61 5.49 -19.48
N GLN A 158 1.12 5.52 -20.72
CA GLN A 158 0.55 6.30 -21.81
C GLN A 158 -0.87 5.84 -22.18
N LYS A 159 -1.13 4.53 -22.20
CA LYS A 159 -2.48 3.98 -22.42
C LYS A 159 -3.45 4.43 -21.32
N LEU A 160 -3.03 4.35 -20.05
CA LEU A 160 -3.84 4.83 -18.91
C LEU A 160 -4.08 6.34 -18.96
N LEU A 161 -3.06 7.13 -19.32
CA LEU A 161 -3.22 8.57 -19.53
C LEU A 161 -4.17 8.88 -20.68
N GLY A 162 -4.14 8.09 -21.75
CA GLY A 162 -5.09 8.17 -22.86
C GLY A 162 -6.54 7.98 -22.39
N ILE A 163 -6.78 6.96 -21.56
CA ILE A 163 -8.10 6.71 -20.95
C ILE A 163 -8.52 7.88 -20.04
N CYS A 164 -7.59 8.42 -19.24
CA CYS A 164 -7.86 9.59 -18.39
C CYS A 164 -8.11 10.88 -19.18
N SER A 165 -7.60 11.00 -20.41
CA SER A 165 -7.77 12.18 -21.27
C SER A 165 -9.07 12.18 -22.07
N GLN A 166 -9.75 11.04 -22.16
CA GLN A 166 -11.07 10.97 -22.76
C GLN A 166 -12.07 11.61 -21.81
N HIS A 167 -12.51 12.82 -22.15
CA HIS A 167 -13.63 13.49 -21.50
C HIS A 167 -14.89 12.66 -21.74
N LEU A 168 -15.40 12.03 -20.68
CA LEU A 168 -16.52 11.11 -20.77
C LEU A 168 -17.77 11.83 -20.32
N GLU A 169 -18.73 11.96 -21.23
CA GLU A 169 -20.06 12.44 -20.88
C GLU A 169 -20.75 11.38 -20.00
N LYS A 170 -20.67 11.58 -18.68
CA LYS A 170 -21.39 10.90 -17.58
C LYS A 170 -20.62 9.78 -16.87
N GLY A 171 -20.06 10.11 -15.70
CA GLY A 171 -20.14 9.26 -14.50
C GLY A 171 -19.38 7.94 -14.51
N GLU A 172 -18.46 7.70 -15.45
CA GLU A 172 -17.67 6.48 -15.45
C GLU A 172 -16.63 6.50 -14.32
N THR A 173 -16.80 5.60 -13.36
CA THR A 173 -15.95 5.43 -12.16
C THR A 173 -14.59 4.80 -12.48
N HIS A 174 -14.28 4.54 -13.76
CA HIS A 174 -13.05 3.88 -14.23
C HIS A 174 -11.83 4.81 -14.25
N GLN A 175 -12.06 6.12 -14.32
CA GLN A 175 -10.99 7.10 -14.32
C GLN A 175 -10.25 7.17 -12.97
N GLY A 176 -10.94 6.93 -11.84
CA GLY A 176 -10.31 6.91 -10.51
C GLY A 176 -9.21 5.84 -10.38
N PRO A 177 -9.52 4.55 -10.65
CA PRO A 177 -8.54 3.47 -10.73
C PRO A 177 -7.42 3.71 -11.75
N ALA A 178 -7.70 4.35 -12.88
CA ALA A 178 -6.68 4.62 -13.89
C ALA A 178 -5.61 5.59 -13.36
N VAL A 179 -6.03 6.60 -12.59
CA VAL A 179 -5.13 7.57 -11.93
C VAL A 179 -4.30 6.89 -10.84
N LEU A 180 -4.92 6.01 -10.02
CA LEU A 180 -4.17 5.19 -9.07
C LEU A 180 -3.18 4.25 -9.77
N GLY A 181 -3.57 3.69 -10.92
CA GLY A 181 -2.74 2.81 -11.71
C GLY A 181 -1.50 3.47 -12.31
N ILE A 182 -1.62 4.73 -12.75
CA ILE A 182 -0.45 5.53 -13.17
C ILE A 182 0.57 5.62 -12.02
N ALA A 183 0.10 5.89 -10.80
CA ALA A 183 0.96 5.95 -9.62
C ALA A 183 1.58 4.58 -9.28
N LEU A 184 0.84 3.48 -9.39
CA LEU A 184 1.33 2.13 -9.10
C LEU A 184 2.42 1.66 -10.07
N ILE A 185 2.28 1.96 -11.37
CA ILE A 185 3.29 1.59 -12.37
C ILE A 185 4.56 2.44 -12.21
N ALA A 186 4.40 3.72 -11.87
CA ALA A 186 5.50 4.69 -11.77
C ALA A 186 6.26 4.64 -10.42
N MET A 187 5.84 3.81 -9.46
CA MET A 187 6.38 3.80 -8.11
C MET A 187 7.81 3.23 -8.00
N SER A 188 8.28 2.46 -8.98
CA SER A 188 9.57 1.75 -8.89
C SER A 188 10.78 2.65 -9.08
N GLU A 189 10.66 3.67 -9.94
CA GLU A 189 11.76 4.55 -10.30
C GLU A 189 11.56 5.95 -9.71
N GLU A 190 12.63 6.56 -9.20
CA GLU A 190 12.58 7.93 -8.68
C GLU A 190 12.25 8.95 -9.78
N LEU A 191 12.88 8.80 -10.95
CA LEU A 191 12.60 9.64 -12.12
C LEU A 191 11.15 9.46 -12.59
N GLY A 192 10.67 8.20 -12.64
CA GLY A 192 9.29 7.86 -12.97
C GLY A 192 8.28 8.50 -12.01
N ALA A 193 8.54 8.45 -10.70
CA ALA A 193 7.70 9.06 -9.69
C ALA A 193 7.62 10.58 -9.85
N GLU A 194 8.73 11.27 -10.13
CA GLU A 194 8.73 12.72 -10.36
C GLU A 194 8.00 13.12 -11.65
N MET A 195 8.16 12.33 -12.73
CA MET A 195 7.40 12.51 -13.96
C MET A 195 5.90 12.27 -13.75
N ALA A 196 5.54 11.28 -12.94
CA ALA A 196 4.16 10.97 -12.58
C ALA A 196 3.53 12.09 -11.75
N VAL A 197 4.24 12.68 -10.77
CA VAL A 197 3.76 13.84 -10.01
C VAL A 197 3.40 15.00 -10.95
N ARG A 198 4.27 15.34 -11.91
CA ARG A 198 3.99 16.40 -12.90
C ARG A 198 2.81 16.08 -13.81
N SER A 199 2.62 14.81 -14.14
CA SER A 199 1.48 14.36 -14.96
C SER A 199 0.18 14.43 -14.17
N LEU A 200 0.20 14.06 -12.89
CA LEU A 200 -0.93 14.15 -11.97
C LEU A 200 -1.34 15.60 -11.68
N GLU A 201 -0.38 16.52 -11.55
CA GLU A 201 -0.65 17.96 -11.40
C GLU A 201 -1.37 18.55 -12.63
N ARG A 202 -1.03 18.08 -13.84
CA ARG A 202 -1.76 18.47 -15.06
C ARG A 202 -3.17 17.87 -15.07
N LEU A 203 -3.33 16.61 -14.68
CA LEU A 203 -4.65 15.98 -14.53
C LEU A 203 -5.51 16.70 -13.49
N LEU A 204 -4.92 17.31 -12.46
CA LEU A 204 -5.64 18.09 -11.46
C LEU A 204 -6.26 19.37 -12.04
N GLN A 205 -5.61 19.99 -13.04
CA GLN A 205 -6.09 21.24 -13.66
C GLN A 205 -7.18 21.00 -14.71
N TYR A 206 -7.07 19.92 -15.49
CA TYR A 206 -7.95 19.65 -16.63
C TYR A 206 -8.92 18.47 -16.42
N GLY A 207 -8.79 17.75 -15.32
CA GLY A 207 -9.56 16.54 -15.04
C GLY A 207 -10.96 16.80 -14.52
N GLU A 208 -11.85 15.84 -14.78
CA GLU A 208 -13.19 15.81 -14.22
C GLU A 208 -13.17 15.57 -12.69
N GLN A 209 -14.32 15.77 -12.03
CA GLN A 209 -14.42 15.67 -10.57
C GLN A 209 -13.97 14.30 -10.03
N ASN A 210 -14.20 13.21 -10.77
CA ASN A 210 -13.75 11.87 -10.39
C ASN A 210 -12.22 11.74 -10.39
N ILE A 211 -11.56 12.31 -11.40
CA ILE A 211 -10.09 12.35 -11.50
C ILE A 211 -9.53 13.21 -10.37
N ARG A 212 -10.11 14.40 -10.13
CA ARG A 212 -9.69 15.32 -9.07
C ARG A 212 -9.76 14.68 -7.67
N ARG A 213 -10.72 13.78 -7.42
CA ARG A 213 -10.83 13.00 -6.18
C ARG A 213 -9.74 11.93 -6.04
N ALA A 214 -9.30 11.32 -7.15
CA ALA A 214 -8.30 10.25 -7.14
C ALA A 214 -6.85 10.75 -7.13
N VAL A 215 -6.58 11.94 -7.67
CA VAL A 215 -5.22 12.51 -7.77
C VAL A 215 -4.50 12.64 -6.41
N PRO A 216 -5.13 13.15 -5.33
CA PRO A 216 -4.46 13.22 -4.03
C PRO A 216 -4.00 11.84 -3.53
N LEU A 217 -4.83 10.82 -3.69
CA LEU A 217 -4.52 9.45 -3.29
C LEU A 217 -3.36 8.88 -4.11
N ALA A 218 -3.32 9.16 -5.42
CA ALA A 218 -2.22 8.77 -6.29
C ALA A 218 -0.89 9.46 -5.90
N LEU A 219 -0.93 10.74 -5.52
CA LEU A 219 0.24 11.44 -4.96
C LEU A 219 0.70 10.83 -3.63
N GLY A 220 -0.24 10.37 -2.81
CA GLY A 220 0.04 9.63 -1.58
C GLY A 220 0.81 8.33 -1.82
N ILE A 221 0.42 7.55 -2.84
CA ILE A 221 1.10 6.31 -3.26
C ILE A 221 2.54 6.57 -3.69
N LEU A 222 2.77 7.59 -4.51
CA LEU A 222 4.11 7.87 -5.05
C LEU A 222 5.12 8.26 -3.97
N CYS A 223 4.65 8.83 -2.85
CA CYS A 223 5.49 9.42 -1.81
C CYS A 223 5.24 8.82 -0.42
N ILE A 224 4.91 7.53 -0.31
CA ILE A 224 4.66 6.86 0.98
C ILE A 224 5.91 6.94 1.88
N SER A 225 5.72 7.43 3.11
CA SER A 225 6.79 7.62 4.09
C SER A 225 7.99 8.46 3.61
N ASN A 226 7.87 9.15 2.47
CA ASN A 226 8.86 10.06 1.91
C ASN A 226 8.26 11.47 1.74
N PRO A 227 8.42 12.36 2.75
CA PRO A 227 7.82 13.67 2.72
C PRO A 227 8.58 14.63 1.79
N LYS A 228 8.29 14.57 0.49
CA LYS A 228 8.72 15.60 -0.48
C LYS A 228 7.92 16.89 -0.28
N VAL A 229 8.62 18.03 -0.16
CA VAL A 229 7.99 19.33 0.12
C VAL A 229 6.99 19.75 -0.96
N ASN A 230 7.32 19.52 -2.23
CA ASN A 230 6.45 19.88 -3.36
C ASN A 230 5.08 19.19 -3.28
N VAL A 231 5.05 17.91 -2.91
CA VAL A 231 3.82 17.11 -2.80
C VAL A 231 3.03 17.52 -1.56
N MET A 232 3.70 17.87 -0.46
CA MET A 232 3.04 18.38 0.73
C MET A 232 2.34 19.73 0.46
N ASP A 233 2.96 20.64 -0.31
CA ASP A 233 2.38 21.95 -0.60
C ASP A 233 1.22 21.87 -1.60
N THR A 234 1.24 20.91 -2.54
CA THR A 234 0.08 20.63 -3.40
C THR A 234 -1.08 20.04 -2.61
N LEU A 235 -0.83 19.06 -1.74
CA LEU A 235 -1.86 18.46 -0.90
C LEU A 235 -2.43 19.42 0.16
N SER A 236 -1.60 20.33 0.70
CA SER A 236 -2.07 21.40 1.59
C SER A 236 -3.10 22.28 0.91
N ARG A 237 -2.84 22.70 -0.35
CA ARG A 237 -3.82 23.48 -1.12
C ARG A 237 -5.11 22.71 -1.36
N LEU A 238 -5.01 21.40 -1.63
CA LEU A 238 -6.17 20.53 -1.86
C LEU A 238 -6.95 20.20 -0.58
N SER A 239 -6.36 20.30 0.60
CA SER A 239 -7.07 20.07 1.86
C SER A 239 -8.11 21.16 2.21
N HIS A 240 -8.03 22.33 1.57
CA HIS A 240 -8.99 23.43 1.73
C HIS A 240 -9.97 23.56 0.54
N ASP A 241 -10.03 22.55 -0.31
CA ASP A 241 -10.90 22.55 -1.48
C ASP A 241 -12.38 22.50 -1.09
N ALA A 242 -13.24 23.08 -1.94
CA ALA A 242 -14.69 23.15 -1.71
C ALA A 242 -15.35 21.75 -1.78
N ASP A 243 -14.76 20.84 -2.55
CA ASP A 243 -15.22 19.45 -2.64
C ASP A 243 -14.79 18.65 -1.40
N ALA A 244 -15.78 18.17 -0.64
CA ALA A 244 -15.56 17.35 0.56
C ALA A 244 -14.74 16.09 0.27
N ASP A 245 -14.98 15.41 -0.85
CA ASP A 245 -14.31 14.14 -1.16
C ASP A 245 -12.83 14.35 -1.52
N VAL A 246 -12.50 15.47 -2.19
CA VAL A 246 -11.12 15.85 -2.55
C VAL A 246 -10.35 16.26 -1.30
N SER A 247 -10.96 17.08 -0.44
CA SER A 247 -10.34 17.53 0.82
C SER A 247 -10.06 16.35 1.76
N MET A 248 -11.00 15.41 1.91
CA MET A 248 -10.78 14.18 2.70
C MET A 248 -9.67 13.30 2.11
N ALA A 249 -9.66 13.10 0.78
CA ALA A 249 -8.60 12.36 0.11
C ALA A 249 -7.22 13.01 0.31
N ALA A 250 -7.14 14.33 0.24
CA ALA A 250 -5.90 15.07 0.47
C ALA A 250 -5.41 14.94 1.92
N ILE A 251 -6.30 15.02 2.91
CA ILE A 251 -5.97 14.84 4.33
C ILE A 251 -5.39 13.45 4.60
N ILE A 252 -6.01 12.40 4.07
CA ILE A 252 -5.50 11.03 4.24
C ILE A 252 -4.17 10.84 3.53
N SER A 253 -4.01 11.42 2.33
CA SER A 253 -2.75 11.37 1.58
C SER A 253 -1.61 12.09 2.31
N LEU A 254 -1.89 13.20 3.00
CA LEU A 254 -0.92 13.86 3.89
C LEU A 254 -0.50 12.94 5.04
N GLY A 255 -1.44 12.18 5.60
CA GLY A 255 -1.15 11.15 6.61
C GLY A 255 -0.25 10.03 6.08
N LEU A 256 -0.50 9.55 4.85
CA LEU A 256 0.28 8.49 4.21
C LEU A 256 1.71 8.91 3.85
N ILE A 257 1.90 10.14 3.36
CA ILE A 257 3.23 10.68 3.04
C ILE A 257 4.05 10.90 4.31
N GLY A 258 3.40 11.38 5.37
CA GLY A 258 4.04 11.59 6.67
C GLY A 258 4.18 10.32 7.51
N ALA A 259 3.66 9.18 7.03
CA ALA A 259 3.51 7.98 7.85
C ALA A 259 4.86 7.51 8.41
N GLY A 260 4.95 7.46 9.75
CA GLY A 260 6.16 6.99 10.42
C GLY A 260 7.35 7.95 10.45
N THR A 261 7.23 9.13 9.84
CA THR A 261 8.34 10.09 9.76
C THR A 261 8.34 11.09 10.91
N ASN A 262 7.23 11.22 11.63
CA ASN A 262 7.02 12.21 12.69
C ASN A 262 7.42 13.64 12.26
N ASN A 263 7.16 14.00 10.99
CA ASN A 263 7.54 15.29 10.45
C ASN A 263 6.73 16.43 11.10
N ALA A 264 7.42 17.35 11.76
CA ALA A 264 6.81 18.46 12.50
C ALA A 264 5.94 19.37 11.62
N ARG A 265 6.30 19.57 10.34
CA ARG A 265 5.52 20.42 9.43
C ARG A 265 4.15 19.81 9.08
N ILE A 266 4.12 18.51 8.78
CA ILE A 266 2.86 17.79 8.51
C ILE A 266 2.00 17.73 9.77
N ALA A 267 2.61 17.43 10.93
CA ALA A 267 1.89 17.42 12.20
C ALA A 267 1.27 18.79 12.55
N GLY A 268 2.01 19.88 12.35
CA GLY A 268 1.51 21.25 12.53
C GLY A 268 0.35 21.57 11.58
N MET A 269 0.47 21.19 10.31
CA MET A 269 -0.59 21.39 9.33
C MET A 269 -1.87 20.60 9.64
N LEU A 270 -1.75 19.33 10.02
CA LEU A 270 -2.88 18.50 10.44
C LEU A 270 -3.55 19.04 11.72
N ARG A 271 -2.79 19.67 12.64
CA ARG A 271 -3.35 20.33 13.81
C ARG A 271 -4.17 21.56 13.44
N ASN A 272 -3.68 22.37 12.50
CA ASN A 272 -4.44 23.51 11.97
C ASN A 272 -5.73 23.05 11.27
N LEU A 273 -5.65 22.01 10.43
CA LEU A 273 -6.82 21.42 9.77
C LEU A 273 -7.84 20.87 10.77
N SER A 274 -7.39 20.27 11.87
CA SER A 274 -8.29 19.80 12.94
C SER A 274 -9.07 20.95 13.60
N SER A 275 -8.46 22.13 13.73
CA SER A 275 -9.15 23.30 14.29
C SER A 275 -10.15 23.92 13.30
N TYR A 276 -9.81 23.88 12.00
CA TYR A 276 -10.66 24.39 10.93
C TYR A 276 -11.93 23.53 10.74
N TYR A 277 -11.76 22.20 10.67
CA TYR A 277 -12.85 21.24 10.45
C TYR A 277 -13.54 20.76 11.74
N TYR A 278 -13.46 21.49 12.85
CA TYR A 278 -14.03 21.06 14.14
C TYR A 278 -15.54 20.75 14.08
N LYS A 279 -16.28 21.45 13.20
CA LYS A 279 -17.74 21.28 13.05
C LYS A 279 -18.14 20.07 12.20
N GLU A 280 -17.27 19.59 11.32
CA GLU A 280 -17.58 18.50 10.38
C GLU A 280 -16.96 17.19 10.88
N ALA A 281 -17.81 16.29 11.40
CA ALA A 281 -17.37 15.02 11.98
C ALA A 281 -16.60 14.12 10.99
N ALA A 282 -17.00 14.14 9.71
CA ALA A 282 -16.38 13.36 8.65
C ALA A 282 -14.91 13.76 8.40
N HIS A 283 -14.67 15.05 8.17
CA HIS A 283 -13.32 15.58 7.98
C HIS A 283 -12.48 15.43 9.24
N LEU A 284 -13.06 15.66 10.42
CA LEU A 284 -12.36 15.48 11.69
C LEU A 284 -11.89 14.03 11.88
N PHE A 285 -12.70 13.05 11.48
CA PHE A 285 -12.32 11.63 11.52
C PHE A 285 -11.12 11.35 10.61
N CYS A 286 -11.14 11.84 9.36
CA CYS A 286 -10.02 11.72 8.42
C CYS A 286 -8.74 12.39 8.95
N VAL A 287 -8.85 13.58 9.55
CA VAL A 287 -7.70 14.29 10.15
C VAL A 287 -7.09 13.48 11.30
N ARG A 288 -7.92 12.87 12.15
CA ARG A 288 -7.44 12.03 13.26
C ARG A 288 -6.72 10.78 12.75
N ILE A 289 -7.24 10.12 11.71
CA ILE A 289 -6.55 9.01 11.06
C ILE A 289 -5.19 9.47 10.53
N ALA A 290 -5.15 10.59 9.80
CA ALA A 290 -3.91 11.13 9.26
C ALA A 290 -2.88 11.44 10.36
N GLN A 291 -3.32 12.04 11.48
CA GLN A 291 -2.46 12.28 12.65
C GLN A 291 -1.93 10.97 13.26
N GLY A 292 -2.78 9.95 13.37
CA GLY A 292 -2.37 8.62 13.82
C GLY A 292 -1.32 7.98 12.92
N LEU A 293 -1.45 8.13 11.59
CA LEU A 293 -0.48 7.63 10.62
C LEU A 293 0.86 8.36 10.72
N VAL A 294 0.88 9.68 10.89
CA VAL A 294 2.14 10.45 11.04
C VAL A 294 2.94 10.00 12.26
N HIS A 295 2.25 9.70 13.36
CA HIS A 295 2.86 9.24 14.61
C HIS A 295 2.89 7.71 14.76
N LEU A 296 2.78 6.96 13.66
CA LEU A 296 2.78 5.51 13.66
C LEU A 296 3.98 4.94 14.43
N GLY A 297 3.72 4.15 15.48
CA GLY A 297 4.77 3.59 16.34
C GLY A 297 5.68 4.65 16.98
N LYS A 298 5.19 5.88 17.20
CA LYS A 298 5.98 7.06 17.61
C LYS A 298 7.10 7.44 16.61
N GLY A 299 6.97 7.06 15.35
CA GLY A 299 7.97 7.23 14.30
C GLY A 299 8.84 5.99 14.06
N LEU A 300 8.66 4.91 14.83
CA LEU A 300 9.47 3.69 14.69
C LEU A 300 9.00 2.78 13.54
N LEU A 301 7.82 3.01 12.99
CA LEU A 301 7.23 2.18 11.94
C LEU A 301 7.11 2.96 10.62
N THR A 302 7.37 2.33 9.48
CA THR A 302 7.13 2.85 8.13
C THR A 302 6.01 2.09 7.44
N LEU A 303 5.45 2.69 6.38
CA LEU A 303 4.47 2.07 5.48
C LEU A 303 5.03 1.83 4.07
N SER A 304 6.32 2.07 3.84
CA SER A 304 6.92 1.91 2.52
C SER A 304 6.85 0.45 2.05
N PRO A 305 6.29 0.16 0.86
CA PRO A 305 6.20 -1.21 0.34
C PRO A 305 7.52 -1.73 -0.23
N TYR A 306 8.54 -0.87 -0.31
CA TYR A 306 9.86 -1.21 -0.82
C TYR A 306 10.85 -1.56 0.29
N HIS A 307 11.70 -2.53 -0.02
CA HIS A 307 12.83 -3.00 0.79
C HIS A 307 14.14 -2.76 0.05
N SER A 308 15.21 -2.54 0.82
CA SER A 308 16.59 -2.51 0.33
C SER A 308 16.78 -1.47 -0.76
N ASP A 309 16.76 -0.18 -0.41
CA ASP A 309 17.01 0.92 -1.36
C ASP A 309 16.10 0.89 -2.61
N ARG A 310 14.80 0.58 -2.43
CA ARG A 310 13.79 0.47 -3.52
C ARG A 310 14.01 -0.68 -4.52
N PHE A 311 14.91 -1.62 -4.26
CA PHE A 311 15.13 -2.77 -5.14
C PHE A 311 14.04 -3.83 -5.06
N LEU A 312 13.54 -4.12 -3.86
CA LEU A 312 12.59 -5.21 -3.65
C LEU A 312 11.21 -4.63 -3.35
N LEU A 313 10.23 -4.94 -4.18
CA LEU A 313 8.83 -4.63 -3.93
C LEU A 313 8.21 -5.77 -3.11
N SER A 314 7.69 -5.46 -1.92
CA SER A 314 6.85 -6.41 -1.18
C SER A 314 5.44 -6.40 -1.76
N PRO A 315 5.00 -7.50 -2.38
CA PRO A 315 3.65 -7.58 -2.95
C PRO A 315 2.55 -7.46 -1.88
N MET A 316 2.85 -7.90 -0.65
CA MET A 316 1.92 -7.91 0.47
C MET A 316 1.60 -6.52 0.99
N ALA A 317 2.65 -5.72 1.21
CA ALA A 317 2.52 -4.34 1.69
C ALA A 317 1.79 -3.49 0.64
N LEU A 318 2.15 -3.67 -0.64
CA LEU A 318 1.48 -2.97 -1.74
C LEU A 318 0.00 -3.35 -1.82
N GLY A 319 -0.33 -4.64 -1.73
CA GLY A 319 -1.72 -5.11 -1.78
C GLY A 319 -2.60 -4.54 -0.68
N GLY A 320 -2.07 -4.41 0.54
CA GLY A 320 -2.78 -3.79 1.65
C GLY A 320 -3.05 -2.30 1.44
N ILE A 321 -2.04 -1.56 0.95
CA ILE A 321 -2.16 -0.12 0.65
C ILE A 321 -3.16 0.12 -0.50
N VAL A 322 -3.07 -0.66 -1.58
CA VAL A 322 -3.97 -0.55 -2.73
C VAL A 322 -5.42 -0.78 -2.31
N THR A 323 -5.69 -1.81 -1.51
CA THR A 323 -7.04 -2.15 -1.06
C THR A 323 -7.67 -0.99 -0.28
N VAL A 324 -6.89 -0.38 0.61
CA VAL A 324 -7.34 0.78 1.41
C VAL A 324 -7.58 1.99 0.52
N LEU A 325 -6.72 2.23 -0.48
CA LEU A 325 -6.85 3.37 -1.37
C LEU A 325 -8.02 3.26 -2.35
N HIS A 326 -8.32 2.05 -2.82
CA HIS A 326 -9.54 1.79 -3.57
C HIS A 326 -10.80 1.98 -2.71
N ALA A 327 -10.74 1.64 -1.42
CA ALA A 327 -11.81 2.00 -0.48
C ALA A 327 -11.92 3.52 -0.27
N CYS A 328 -10.79 4.24 -0.25
CA CYS A 328 -10.74 5.70 -0.14
C CYS A 328 -11.34 6.46 -1.35
N LEU A 329 -11.50 5.82 -2.51
CA LEU A 329 -12.16 6.45 -3.67
C LEU A 329 -13.63 6.81 -3.38
N ASP A 330 -14.27 6.19 -2.38
CA ASP A 330 -15.62 6.55 -1.91
C ASP A 330 -15.68 6.65 -0.38
N MET A 331 -14.97 7.66 0.15
CA MET A 331 -14.78 7.88 1.59
C MET A 331 -16.08 7.94 2.40
N LYS A 332 -17.15 8.51 1.82
CA LYS A 332 -18.43 8.74 2.52
C LYS A 332 -19.17 7.43 2.81
N SER A 333 -19.15 6.49 1.88
CA SER A 333 -19.91 5.25 1.98
C SER A 333 -19.10 4.12 2.65
N THR A 334 -17.78 4.09 2.44
CA THR A 334 -16.92 3.02 2.96
C THR A 334 -16.37 3.34 4.35
N ILE A 335 -15.45 4.30 4.43
CA ILE A 335 -14.60 4.55 5.61
C ILE A 335 -15.35 5.34 6.68
N LEU A 336 -16.21 6.29 6.29
CA LEU A 336 -17.04 7.08 7.22
C LEU A 336 -18.39 6.43 7.54
N GLY A 337 -18.74 5.38 6.80
CA GLY A 337 -20.02 4.67 6.91
C GLY A 337 -19.90 3.44 7.80
N LYS A 338 -20.01 2.25 7.19
CA LYS A 338 -20.05 0.98 7.94
C LYS A 338 -18.70 0.29 8.04
N TYR A 339 -17.75 0.59 7.15
CA TYR A 339 -16.57 -0.25 6.90
C TYR A 339 -15.24 0.34 7.42
N HIS A 340 -15.27 0.90 8.63
CA HIS A 340 -14.08 1.44 9.29
C HIS A 340 -12.93 0.42 9.41
N TYR A 341 -13.26 -0.87 9.50
CA TYR A 341 -12.28 -1.93 9.69
C TYR A 341 -11.38 -2.19 8.47
N ILE A 342 -11.71 -1.67 7.29
CA ILE A 342 -10.83 -1.74 6.10
C ILE A 342 -9.46 -1.07 6.40
N LEU A 343 -9.44 -0.05 7.27
CA LEU A 343 -8.20 0.61 7.67
C LEU A 343 -7.22 -0.32 8.39
N TYR A 344 -7.67 -1.42 8.99
CA TYR A 344 -6.78 -2.41 9.61
C TYR A 344 -5.92 -3.16 8.60
N ILE A 345 -6.31 -3.19 7.31
CA ILE A 345 -5.51 -3.81 6.25
C ILE A 345 -4.16 -3.08 6.07
N ILE A 346 -4.06 -1.80 6.47
CA ILE A 346 -2.79 -1.03 6.47
C ILE A 346 -1.70 -1.75 7.30
N VAL A 347 -2.07 -2.56 8.29
CA VAL A 347 -1.12 -3.31 9.14
C VAL A 347 -0.17 -4.19 8.31
N LEU A 348 -0.61 -4.68 7.14
CA LEU A 348 0.24 -5.45 6.22
C LEU A 348 1.45 -4.67 5.70
N ALA A 349 1.35 -3.35 5.64
CA ALA A 349 2.44 -2.47 5.21
C ALA A 349 3.29 -1.94 6.38
N MET A 350 2.89 -2.18 7.64
CA MET A 350 3.61 -1.64 8.81
C MET A 350 4.89 -2.41 9.07
N GLN A 351 6.02 -1.70 9.08
CA GLN A 351 7.33 -2.32 9.28
C GLN A 351 8.24 -1.46 10.16
N PRO A 352 9.13 -2.07 10.98
CA PRO A 352 10.06 -1.31 11.80
C PRO A 352 11.13 -0.64 10.95
N ARG A 353 11.36 0.65 11.22
CA ARG A 353 12.34 1.51 10.55
C ARG A 353 13.72 1.50 11.20
N MET A 354 13.81 1.00 12.44
CA MET A 354 15.05 1.01 13.21
C MET A 354 16.10 0.08 12.59
N LEU A 355 17.32 0.60 12.45
CA LEU A 355 18.51 -0.19 12.19
C LEU A 355 18.98 -0.79 13.52
N LEU A 356 18.89 -2.10 13.64
CA LEU A 356 19.35 -2.85 14.79
C LEU A 356 20.36 -3.90 14.34
N THR A 357 21.53 -3.88 14.96
CA THR A 357 22.61 -4.83 14.70
C THR A 357 22.56 -5.97 15.71
N VAL A 358 22.71 -7.18 15.20
CA VAL A 358 22.60 -8.43 15.96
C VAL A 358 23.84 -9.27 15.71
N ASP A 359 24.33 -9.97 16.73
CA ASP A 359 25.42 -10.96 16.60
C ASP A 359 24.91 -12.29 16.00
N GLU A 360 25.82 -13.22 15.68
CA GLU A 360 25.47 -14.56 15.15
C GLU A 360 24.54 -15.36 16.10
N ASP A 361 24.62 -15.09 17.41
CA ASP A 361 23.77 -15.68 18.47
C ASP A 361 22.40 -14.97 18.64
N LEU A 362 22.00 -14.10 17.70
CA LEU A 362 20.77 -13.32 17.75
C LEU A 362 20.66 -12.34 18.94
N LYS A 363 21.79 -11.98 19.56
CA LYS A 363 21.84 -10.98 20.64
C LYS A 363 22.08 -9.57 20.09
N PRO A 364 21.40 -8.53 20.61
CA PRO A 364 21.60 -7.17 20.14
C PRO A 364 23.01 -6.70 20.48
N LEU A 365 23.74 -6.21 19.48
CA LEU A 365 25.11 -5.73 19.62
C LEU A 365 25.16 -4.23 19.25
N PRO A 366 25.47 -3.32 20.19
CA PRO A 366 25.60 -1.91 19.88
C PRO A 366 26.91 -1.66 19.13
N VAL A 367 26.81 -1.21 17.87
CA VAL A 367 27.96 -0.89 17.00
C VAL A 367 27.80 0.54 16.48
N PRO A 368 28.88 1.32 16.40
CA PRO A 368 28.82 2.65 15.82
C PRO A 368 28.58 2.59 14.30
N VAL A 369 27.57 3.31 13.85
CA VAL A 369 27.13 3.43 12.46
C VAL A 369 27.16 4.90 12.06
N ARG A 370 27.67 5.18 10.86
CA ARG A 370 27.62 6.48 10.20
C ARG A 370 26.33 6.55 9.38
N VAL A 371 25.46 7.49 9.72
CA VAL A 371 24.21 7.74 8.96
C VAL A 371 24.37 9.05 8.21
N GLY A 372 24.06 9.04 6.91
CA GLY A 372 24.13 10.23 6.05
C GLY A 372 23.21 10.12 4.84
N GLN A 373 23.12 11.18 4.05
CA GLN A 373 22.28 11.20 2.86
C GLN A 373 22.87 10.29 1.77
N ALA A 374 22.01 9.45 1.18
CA ALA A 374 22.38 8.55 0.10
C ALA A 374 22.85 9.34 -1.13
N VAL A 375 23.98 8.95 -1.70
CA VAL A 375 24.48 9.48 -2.98
C VAL A 375 24.68 8.34 -3.95
N ASP A 376 24.29 8.58 -5.20
CA ASP A 376 24.53 7.63 -6.26
C ASP A 376 26.02 7.61 -6.63
N VAL A 377 26.65 6.46 -6.47
CA VAL A 377 28.10 6.26 -6.63
C VAL A 377 28.47 5.76 -8.02
N VAL A 378 27.50 5.57 -8.90
CA VAL A 378 27.71 5.13 -10.29
C VAL A 378 28.54 6.18 -11.04
N GLY A 379 29.74 5.80 -11.48
CA GLY A 379 30.65 6.65 -12.27
C GLY A 379 31.75 7.37 -11.49
N GLN A 380 31.86 7.17 -10.17
CA GLN A 380 32.94 7.74 -9.37
C GLN A 380 34.18 6.81 -9.37
N ALA A 381 35.36 7.36 -9.66
CA ALA A 381 36.62 6.60 -9.63
C ALA A 381 37.16 6.45 -8.20
N GLY A 382 37.54 5.23 -7.80
CA GLY A 382 38.14 4.93 -6.50
C GLY A 382 37.29 4.00 -5.63
N ARG A 383 37.36 4.16 -4.30
CA ARG A 383 36.40 3.59 -3.33
C ARG A 383 35.39 4.68 -2.95
N PRO A 384 34.33 4.88 -3.76
CA PRO A 384 33.37 5.95 -3.51
C PRO A 384 32.58 5.67 -2.24
N LYS A 385 32.36 6.70 -1.43
CA LYS A 385 31.50 6.62 -0.24
C LYS A 385 30.05 6.75 -0.69
N THR A 386 29.17 5.92 -0.14
CA THR A 386 27.74 5.92 -0.52
C THR A 386 26.94 6.98 0.24
N ILE A 387 27.54 7.61 1.25
CA ILE A 387 26.93 8.62 2.11
C ILE A 387 27.63 9.98 2.04
N THR A 388 26.84 11.05 2.14
CA THR A 388 27.31 12.42 2.37
C THR A 388 26.75 13.00 3.67
N GLY A 389 27.49 13.90 4.30
CA GLY A 389 27.04 14.59 5.52
C GLY A 389 26.78 13.64 6.70
N PHE A 390 27.74 12.77 7.02
CA PHE A 390 27.52 11.70 8.01
C PHE A 390 27.59 12.17 9.46
N GLN A 391 26.71 11.61 10.30
CA GLN A 391 26.79 11.65 11.76
C GLN A 391 27.00 10.24 12.29
N THR A 392 27.85 10.08 13.30
CA THR A 392 28.10 8.76 13.90
C THR A 392 27.16 8.57 15.08
N HIS A 393 26.32 7.54 14.99
CA HIS A 393 25.40 7.12 16.03
C HIS A 393 25.72 5.69 16.47
N THR A 394 25.28 5.29 17.65
CA THR A 394 25.39 3.89 18.10
C THR A 394 24.05 3.20 17.90
N THR A 395 24.04 1.98 17.36
CA THR A 395 22.79 1.23 17.19
C THR A 395 22.11 0.91 18.51
N PRO A 396 20.75 0.94 18.56
CA PRO A 396 19.81 1.11 17.44
C PRO A 396 19.61 2.57 16.99
N VAL A 397 19.55 2.79 15.67
CA VAL A 397 19.35 4.13 15.07
C VAL A 397 18.13 4.13 14.17
N LEU A 398 17.38 5.23 14.15
CA LEU A 398 16.28 5.44 13.21
C LEU A 398 16.83 6.14 11.96
N LEU A 399 16.72 5.50 10.81
CA LEU A 399 17.16 6.06 9.52
C LEU A 399 16.07 6.95 8.95
N ALA A 400 16.34 8.20 8.58
CA ALA A 400 15.36 9.02 7.87
C ALA A 400 15.21 8.60 6.39
N ALA A 401 14.31 9.25 5.65
CA ALA A 401 13.95 8.80 4.30
C ALA A 401 15.04 9.29 3.34
N GLY A 402 15.68 8.38 2.61
CA GLY A 402 16.84 8.69 1.77
C GLY A 402 18.18 8.80 2.52
N GLU A 403 18.20 8.44 3.81
CA GLU A 403 19.44 8.24 4.55
C GLU A 403 19.94 6.80 4.40
N ARG A 404 21.25 6.65 4.29
CA ARG A 404 21.95 5.37 4.29
C ARG A 404 22.87 5.28 5.50
N ALA A 405 23.05 4.06 5.97
CA ALA A 405 23.95 3.71 7.04
C ALA A 405 25.19 2.99 6.48
N GLU A 406 26.36 3.31 7.02
CA GLU A 406 27.62 2.58 6.85
C GLU A 406 28.22 2.26 8.23
N LEU A 407 28.86 1.11 8.41
CA LEU A 407 29.55 0.79 9.67
C LEU A 407 30.74 1.73 9.87
N ALA A 408 30.93 2.21 11.11
CA ALA A 408 32.08 3.06 11.44
C ALA A 408 33.36 2.26 11.74
N THR A 409 33.23 0.96 12.03
CA THR A 409 34.32 0.10 12.50
C THR A 409 34.45 -1.18 11.66
N ASP A 410 35.68 -1.55 11.30
CA ASP A 410 36.01 -2.78 10.55
C ASP A 410 36.02 -4.06 11.42
N LYS A 411 35.71 -3.92 12.72
CA LYS A 411 35.59 -5.03 13.69
C LYS A 411 34.55 -6.07 13.28
N TYR A 412 33.51 -5.63 12.56
CA TYR A 412 32.37 -6.45 12.19
C TYR A 412 32.08 -6.30 10.70
N ILE A 413 31.79 -7.42 10.05
CA ILE A 413 31.38 -7.48 8.64
C ILE A 413 29.86 -7.75 8.62
N PRO A 414 29.06 -6.93 7.91
CA PRO A 414 27.64 -7.20 7.75
C PRO A 414 27.42 -8.31 6.73
N LEU A 415 26.47 -9.19 6.99
CA LEU A 415 26.05 -10.23 6.05
C LEU A 415 25.28 -9.67 4.84
N THR A 416 24.63 -8.51 5.01
CA THR A 416 23.87 -7.83 3.97
C THR A 416 24.66 -6.67 3.37
N SER A 417 24.50 -6.45 2.06
CA SER A 417 25.11 -5.33 1.33
C SER A 417 24.50 -3.98 1.70
N THR A 418 23.23 -3.96 2.12
CA THR A 418 22.53 -2.78 2.61
C THR A 418 22.28 -2.90 4.12
N LEU A 419 22.52 -1.82 4.85
CA LEU A 419 22.28 -1.72 6.29
C LEU A 419 20.86 -1.16 6.53
N GLU A 420 19.84 -2.01 6.43
CA GLU A 420 18.46 -1.66 6.71
C GLU A 420 17.82 -2.68 7.67
N GLY A 421 17.03 -2.19 8.64
CA GLY A 421 16.28 -3.05 9.56
C GLY A 421 17.19 -3.88 10.48
N PHE A 422 17.08 -5.21 10.42
CA PHE A 422 17.88 -6.11 11.24
C PHE A 422 19.11 -6.58 10.46
N VAL A 423 20.29 -6.17 10.89
CA VAL A 423 21.56 -6.57 10.28
C VAL A 423 22.28 -7.54 11.19
N ILE A 424 22.61 -8.72 10.67
CA ILE A 424 23.48 -9.67 11.36
C ILE A 424 24.92 -9.32 11.05
N LEU A 425 25.69 -9.08 12.11
CA LEU A 425 27.10 -8.75 12.06
C LEU A 425 27.91 -9.99 12.42
N LYS A 426 28.92 -10.28 11.61
CA LYS A 426 29.92 -11.31 11.88
C LYS A 426 31.21 -10.65 12.36
N LYS A 427 31.86 -11.22 13.38
CA LYS A 427 33.21 -10.78 13.79
C LYS A 427 34.19 -11.01 12.64
N ASN A 428 34.94 -9.98 12.31
CA ASN A 428 35.94 -10.05 11.25
C ASN A 428 37.12 -10.93 11.70
N PRO A 429 37.42 -12.07 11.02
CA PRO A 429 38.52 -12.95 11.39
C PRO A 429 39.91 -12.36 11.10
N GLU A 430 40.01 -11.34 10.24
CA GLU A 430 41.27 -10.67 9.89
C GLU A 430 41.56 -9.41 10.74
N TYR A 431 40.67 -9.10 11.69
CA TYR A 431 40.84 -7.93 12.54
C TYR A 431 41.82 -8.21 13.68
N HIS A 432 43.05 -7.70 13.55
CA HIS A 432 43.98 -7.58 14.65
C HIS A 432 43.73 -6.27 15.41
N GLU A 433 43.48 -6.35 16.71
CA GLU A 433 43.52 -5.17 17.59
C GLU A 433 44.97 -4.66 17.63
N GLU A 434 45.22 -3.50 17.02
CA GLU A 434 46.42 -2.69 17.31
C GLU A 434 46.29 -2.00 18.67
#